data_AF-A0A938RL44-F1
#
_entry.id   AF-A0A938RL44-F1
#
_cell.length_a   1.000
_cell.length_b   1.000
_cell.length_c   1.000
_cell.angle_alpha   90.00
_cell.angle_beta   90.00
_cell.angle_gamma   90.00
#
_symmetry.space_group_name_H-M   'P 1'
#
loop_
_entity.id
_entity.type
_entity.pdbx_description
1 polymer ?
#
loop_
_entity_poly.entity_id
_entity_poly.type
_entity_poly.pdbx_seq_one_letter_code
_entity_poly.pdbx_strand_id
1 'polypeptide(L)'
;MILHANSAGGLAGADLLFATASPNGIVVRGHLAGGVAAATGDHDGDGVEDALDDCPVAANPAQTDSGGLASSLPDGIGDVCQCGDPSGDGRVDAADVSALRALLAGSLAALPAPEKCDVGGSAGCDLEDVVRLRRALAGQAPGIAHVCAVFLP
;
A
#
# COMPACT_ATOMS: atom_id res chain seq x y z
N MET A 1 -26.41 10.34 45.01
CA MET A 1 -25.43 11.21 44.32
C MET A 1 -25.54 10.92 42.84
N ILE A 2 -26.21 11.81 42.09
CA ILE A 2 -26.39 11.68 40.64
C ILE A 2 -25.12 12.26 40.00
N LEU A 3 -24.36 11.44 39.29
CA LEU A 3 -23.20 11.89 38.53
C LEU A 3 -23.68 12.28 37.13
N HIS A 4 -23.65 13.58 36.83
CA HIS A 4 -23.78 14.07 35.46
C HIS A 4 -22.44 13.88 34.75
N ALA A 5 -22.41 13.06 33.69
CA ALA A 5 -21.28 12.99 32.77
C ALA A 5 -21.52 13.97 31.62
N ASN A 6 -20.70 15.00 31.52
CA ASN A 6 -20.64 15.87 30.34
C ASN A 6 -19.56 15.30 29.40
N SER A 7 -19.98 14.57 28.36
CA SER A 7 -19.09 14.19 27.26
C SER A 7 -18.96 15.38 26.29
N ALA A 8 -17.81 16.06 26.33
CA ALA A 8 -17.38 16.96 25.29
C ALA A 8 -16.36 16.23 24.42
N GLY A 9 -16.76 15.85 23.21
CA GLY A 9 -15.92 15.11 22.26
C GLY A 9 -16.64 13.87 21.75
N GLY A 10 -17.14 13.95 20.52
CA GLY A 10 -17.82 12.84 19.87
C GLY A 10 -16.87 11.67 19.64
N LEU A 11 -17.20 10.53 20.22
CA LEU A 11 -16.70 9.22 19.81
C LEU A 11 -17.93 8.32 19.72
N ALA A 12 -18.13 7.70 18.56
CA ALA A 12 -19.18 6.73 18.32
C ALA A 12 -18.83 5.42 19.05
N GLY A 13 -18.98 5.42 20.37
CA GLY A 13 -18.75 4.27 21.22
C GLY A 13 -19.21 4.64 22.62
N ALA A 14 -20.16 3.89 23.18
CA ALA A 14 -20.60 4.12 24.53
C ALA A 14 -19.46 3.72 25.49
N ASP A 15 -18.67 4.70 25.91
CA ASP A 15 -17.67 4.50 26.97
C ASP A 15 -18.39 4.05 28.25
N LEU A 16 -18.23 2.77 28.58
CA LEU A 16 -18.80 2.17 29.77
C LEU A 16 -17.83 2.35 30.95
N LEU A 17 -18.16 3.34 31.78
CA LEU A 17 -17.51 3.56 33.06
C LEU A 17 -18.26 2.80 34.16
N PHE A 18 -17.66 1.72 34.67
CA PHE A 18 -18.19 1.01 35.83
C PHE A 18 -17.60 1.63 37.10
N ALA A 19 -18.41 2.39 37.83
CA ALA A 19 -18.05 2.96 39.12
C ALA A 19 -18.63 2.09 40.25
N THR A 20 -17.76 1.65 41.16
CA THR A 20 -18.17 0.97 42.40
C THR A 20 -17.86 1.87 43.59
N ALA A 21 -18.84 2.06 44.47
CA ALA A 21 -18.65 2.80 45.71
C ALA A 21 -18.07 1.86 46.78
N SER A 22 -17.03 2.33 47.46
CA SER A 22 -16.35 1.67 48.58
C SER A 22 -16.40 2.61 49.80
N PRO A 23 -16.37 2.10 51.05
CA PRO A 23 -16.42 2.95 52.25
C PRO A 23 -15.33 4.02 52.32
N ASN A 24 -14.21 3.81 51.60
CA ASN A 24 -13.05 4.71 51.58
C ASN A 24 -12.87 5.44 50.23
N GLY A 25 -13.83 5.37 49.30
CA GLY A 25 -13.74 6.07 48.01
C GLY A 25 -14.51 5.42 46.85
N ILE A 26 -14.34 5.94 45.64
CA ILE A 26 -14.93 5.38 44.42
C ILE A 26 -13.83 4.71 43.60
N VAL A 27 -14.04 3.44 43.23
CA VAL A 27 -13.17 2.75 42.27
C VAL A 27 -13.86 2.81 40.91
N VAL A 28 -13.22 3.51 39.97
CA VAL A 28 -13.66 3.59 38.58
C VAL A 28 -12.82 2.62 37.77
N ARG A 29 -13.48 1.65 37.13
CA ARG A 29 -12.87 0.84 36.07
C ARG A 29 -13.46 1.30 34.74
N GLY A 30 -12.63 1.95 33.93
CA GLY A 30 -12.96 2.25 32.55
C GLY A 30 -12.62 1.03 31.69
N HIS A 31 -13.59 0.54 30.93
CA HIS A 31 -13.28 -0.29 29.77
C HIS A 31 -13.17 0.66 28.59
N LEU A 32 -11.95 0.88 28.11
CA LEU A 32 -11.73 1.46 26.78
C LEU A 32 -12.21 0.41 25.77
N ALA A 33 -13.50 0.49 25.41
CA ALA A 33 -14.09 -0.28 24.34
C ALA A 33 -13.84 0.37 22.97
N GLY A 34 -13.15 1.51 22.94
CA GLY A 34 -12.50 2.02 21.74
C GLY A 34 -11.21 1.26 21.53
N GLY A 35 -11.22 0.30 20.61
CA GLY A 35 -9.98 -0.10 19.96
C GLY A 35 -9.27 1.16 19.49
N VAL A 36 -7.94 1.19 19.58
CA VAL A 36 -7.18 2.17 18.83
C VAL A 36 -7.68 2.07 17.39
N ALA A 37 -8.44 3.05 16.92
CA ALA A 37 -8.55 3.24 15.49
C ALA A 37 -7.12 3.55 15.07
N ALA A 38 -6.39 2.52 14.63
CA ALA A 38 -5.46 2.71 13.54
C ALA A 38 -6.22 3.54 12.49
N ALA A 39 -5.56 4.38 11.72
CA ALA A 39 -6.22 5.01 10.60
C ALA A 39 -6.76 3.88 9.69
N THR A 40 -8.02 3.46 9.89
CA THR A 40 -8.76 2.53 9.03
C THR A 40 -9.33 3.38 7.91
N GLY A 41 -8.42 4.09 7.23
CA GLY A 41 -8.70 4.65 5.94
C GLY A 41 -8.85 3.51 4.95
N ASP A 42 -9.52 3.83 3.86
CA ASP A 42 -9.56 3.06 2.63
C ASP A 42 -9.37 4.17 1.58
N HIS A 43 -8.11 4.49 1.29
CA HIS A 43 -7.73 5.72 0.62
C HIS A 43 -8.23 5.76 -0.82
N ASP A 44 -8.31 4.59 -1.46
CA ASP A 44 -8.75 4.43 -2.84
C ASP A 44 -10.18 3.89 -2.97
N GLY A 45 -10.81 3.46 -1.86
CA GLY A 45 -12.21 3.09 -1.79
C GLY A 45 -12.51 1.70 -2.33
N ASP A 46 -11.54 0.79 -2.27
CA ASP A 46 -11.64 -0.56 -2.83
C ASP A 46 -12.28 -1.58 -1.87
N GLY A 47 -12.47 -1.19 -0.61
CA GLY A 47 -13.08 -2.01 0.43
C GLY A 47 -12.09 -2.76 1.31
N VAL A 48 -10.79 -2.55 1.14
CA VAL A 48 -9.70 -3.02 2.02
C VAL A 48 -9.16 -1.83 2.81
N GLU A 49 -8.89 -2.05 4.11
CA GLU A 49 -8.34 -0.97 4.94
C GLU A 49 -6.87 -0.73 4.57
N ASP A 50 -6.39 0.53 4.55
CA ASP A 50 -5.02 0.94 4.19
C ASP A 50 -3.93 0.12 4.91
N ALA A 51 -4.22 -0.38 6.12
CA ALA A 51 -3.29 -1.17 6.93
C ALA A 51 -3.17 -2.64 6.48
N LEU A 52 -4.12 -3.12 5.69
CA LEU A 52 -4.24 -4.47 5.15
C LEU A 52 -4.16 -4.48 3.61
N ASP A 53 -4.13 -3.31 2.99
CA ASP A 53 -4.12 -3.10 1.55
C ASP A 53 -2.69 -3.21 0.98
N ASP A 54 -2.51 -4.12 0.02
CA ASP A 54 -1.24 -4.31 -0.72
C ASP A 54 -0.99 -3.20 -1.76
N CYS A 55 -2.00 -2.35 -2.03
CA CYS A 55 -1.92 -1.17 -2.88
C CYS A 55 -2.76 0.02 -2.34
N PRO A 56 -2.35 0.68 -1.23
CA PRO A 56 -3.16 1.67 -0.48
C PRO A 56 -3.63 2.93 -1.21
N VAL A 57 -3.33 3.09 -2.51
CA VAL A 57 -3.75 4.23 -3.32
C VAL A 57 -4.20 3.81 -4.73
N ALA A 58 -4.35 2.52 -4.98
CA ALA A 58 -4.69 1.98 -6.29
C ALA A 58 -5.65 0.78 -6.18
N ALA A 59 -6.94 1.08 -6.28
CA ALA A 59 -8.02 0.14 -5.96
C ALA A 59 -7.88 -1.23 -6.63
N ASN A 60 -7.79 -2.26 -5.81
CA ASN A 60 -7.67 -3.65 -6.20
C ASN A 60 -8.34 -4.58 -5.17
N PRO A 61 -9.69 -4.63 -5.13
CA PRO A 61 -10.42 -5.35 -4.07
C PRO A 61 -10.11 -6.85 -3.95
N ALA A 62 -9.47 -7.43 -4.96
CA ALA A 62 -9.03 -8.81 -5.00
C ALA A 62 -7.69 -9.06 -4.28
N GLN A 63 -6.90 -8.01 -4.01
CA GLN A 63 -5.60 -8.05 -3.33
C GLN A 63 -4.69 -9.12 -3.96
N THR A 64 -4.63 -9.10 -5.29
CA THR A 64 -3.82 -10.05 -6.06
C THR A 64 -2.37 -9.60 -6.00
N ASP A 65 -1.53 -10.44 -5.41
CA ASP A 65 -0.08 -10.32 -5.42
C ASP A 65 0.49 -11.65 -5.97
N SER A 66 0.84 -11.63 -7.25
CA SER A 66 1.27 -12.82 -7.99
C SER A 66 2.77 -13.08 -7.87
N GLY A 67 3.56 -12.14 -7.35
CA GLY A 67 5.01 -12.17 -7.43
C GLY A 67 5.73 -11.00 -6.77
N GLY A 68 6.93 -10.73 -7.23
CA GLY A 68 7.77 -9.70 -6.61
C GLY A 68 9.02 -9.41 -7.42
N LEU A 69 9.87 -8.54 -6.87
CA LEU A 69 11.18 -8.26 -7.46
C LEU A 69 12.05 -9.52 -7.57
N ALA A 70 12.32 -9.96 -8.81
CA ALA A 70 13.08 -11.17 -9.11
C ALA A 70 12.57 -12.43 -8.38
N SER A 71 11.28 -12.46 -8.06
CA SER A 71 10.69 -13.48 -7.20
C SER A 71 9.38 -13.98 -7.79
N SER A 72 9.18 -15.31 -7.71
CA SER A 72 7.87 -15.87 -8.02
C SER A 72 6.87 -15.81 -6.85
N LEU A 73 7.35 -15.35 -5.69
CA LEU A 73 6.60 -15.26 -4.44
C LEU A 73 6.12 -13.81 -4.21
N PRO A 74 4.92 -13.65 -3.63
CA PRO A 74 4.38 -12.37 -3.17
C PRO A 74 5.37 -11.60 -2.31
N ASP A 75 5.53 -10.30 -2.55
CA ASP A 75 6.37 -9.40 -1.74
C ASP A 75 5.57 -8.41 -0.87
N GLY A 76 4.23 -8.49 -0.92
CA GLY A 76 3.31 -7.64 -0.18
C GLY A 76 2.98 -6.34 -0.91
N ILE A 77 3.33 -6.24 -2.19
CA ILE A 77 2.95 -5.15 -3.08
C ILE A 77 2.06 -5.74 -4.16
N GLY A 78 0.81 -5.29 -4.22
CA GLY A 78 -0.17 -5.86 -5.13
C GLY A 78 0.21 -5.67 -6.60
N ASP A 79 -0.25 -6.60 -7.45
CA ASP A 79 -0.03 -6.59 -8.89
C ASP A 79 -0.40 -5.24 -9.52
N VAL A 80 -1.38 -4.52 -8.94
CA VAL A 80 -1.86 -3.22 -9.44
C VAL A 80 -0.85 -2.09 -9.25
N CYS A 81 -0.07 -2.09 -8.17
CA CYS A 81 0.85 -1.02 -7.82
C CYS A 81 2.34 -1.42 -7.84
N GLN A 82 2.63 -2.68 -8.19
CA GLN A 82 4.00 -3.19 -8.27
C GLN A 82 4.83 -2.46 -9.33
N CYS A 83 5.76 -1.63 -8.86
CA CYS A 83 6.60 -0.83 -9.74
C CYS A 83 7.69 -1.68 -10.39
N GLY A 84 7.91 -1.47 -11.68
CA GLY A 84 8.84 -2.27 -12.47
C GLY A 84 8.20 -3.46 -13.19
N ASP A 85 6.87 -3.65 -13.12
CA ASP A 85 6.09 -4.62 -13.91
C ASP A 85 5.27 -3.94 -15.04
N PRO A 86 5.91 -3.33 -16.05
CA PRO A 86 5.21 -2.82 -17.22
C PRO A 86 4.58 -3.93 -18.09
N SER A 87 4.96 -5.19 -17.91
CA SER A 87 4.36 -6.32 -18.62
C SER A 87 2.99 -6.68 -18.08
N GLY A 88 2.70 -6.32 -16.82
CA GLY A 88 1.44 -6.54 -16.13
C GLY A 88 1.18 -8.01 -15.80
N ASP A 89 2.24 -8.81 -15.62
CA ASP A 89 2.11 -10.23 -15.29
C ASP A 89 2.26 -10.55 -13.79
N GLY A 90 2.41 -9.50 -12.98
CA GLY A 90 2.56 -9.56 -11.53
C GLY A 90 3.97 -9.95 -11.09
N ARG A 91 4.96 -9.94 -12.00
CA ARG A 91 6.36 -10.20 -11.68
C ARG A 91 7.22 -9.07 -12.19
N VAL A 92 8.29 -8.79 -11.45
CA VAL A 92 9.33 -7.88 -11.91
C VAL A 92 10.52 -8.73 -12.29
N ASP A 93 10.67 -9.03 -13.59
CA ASP A 93 11.68 -9.92 -14.13
C ASP A 93 12.24 -9.51 -15.52
N ALA A 94 12.85 -10.45 -16.22
CA ALA A 94 13.48 -10.19 -17.52
C ALA A 94 12.46 -9.85 -18.64
N ALA A 95 11.19 -10.26 -18.49
CA ALA A 95 10.10 -9.92 -19.39
C ALA A 95 9.86 -8.41 -19.40
N ASP A 96 9.84 -7.76 -18.24
CA ASP A 96 9.66 -6.30 -18.10
C ASP A 96 10.78 -5.51 -18.76
N VAL A 97 12.00 -5.98 -18.55
CA VAL A 97 13.22 -5.46 -19.15
C VAL A 97 13.18 -5.57 -20.68
N SER A 98 12.49 -6.57 -21.23
CA SER A 98 12.28 -6.75 -22.66
C SER A 98 11.13 -5.89 -23.20
N ALA A 99 10.03 -5.80 -22.45
CA ALA A 99 8.87 -4.98 -22.79
C ALA A 99 9.25 -3.49 -22.86
N LEU A 100 9.97 -3.01 -21.84
CA LEU A 100 10.45 -1.63 -21.78
C LEU A 100 11.44 -1.31 -22.91
N ARG A 101 12.31 -2.25 -23.29
CA ARG A 101 13.18 -2.09 -24.47
C ARG A 101 12.40 -2.01 -25.78
N ALA A 102 11.36 -2.83 -25.92
CA ALA A 102 10.54 -2.85 -27.12
C ALA A 102 9.80 -1.50 -27.28
N LEU A 103 9.30 -0.93 -26.18
CA LEU A 103 8.73 0.41 -26.16
C LEU A 103 9.75 1.47 -26.62
N LEU A 104 10.95 1.49 -26.02
CA LEU A 104 11.99 2.48 -26.35
C LEU A 104 12.55 2.34 -27.77
N ALA A 105 12.49 1.13 -28.34
CA ALA A 105 12.86 0.87 -29.73
C ALA A 105 11.80 1.36 -30.73
N GLY A 106 10.70 1.97 -30.26
CA GLY A 106 9.60 2.42 -31.11
C GLY A 106 8.75 1.28 -31.66
N SER A 107 8.84 0.08 -31.07
CA SER A 107 7.98 -1.03 -31.43
C SER A 107 6.59 -0.77 -30.82
N LEU A 108 5.55 -0.77 -31.66
CA LEU A 108 4.15 -0.50 -31.33
C LEU A 108 3.49 -1.51 -30.36
N ALA A 109 4.28 -2.34 -29.66
CA ALA A 109 3.78 -3.10 -28.53
C ALA A 109 3.54 -2.11 -27.38
N ALA A 110 2.28 -1.67 -27.24
CA ALA A 110 1.86 -0.95 -26.06
C ALA A 110 2.17 -1.82 -24.85
N LEU A 111 2.88 -1.25 -23.86
CA LEU A 111 3.01 -1.89 -22.56
C LEU A 111 1.59 -2.12 -22.00
N PRO A 112 1.29 -3.29 -21.44
CA PRO A 112 0.02 -3.52 -20.75
C PRO A 112 -0.17 -2.55 -19.57
N ALA A 113 0.90 -2.19 -18.87
CA ALA A 113 0.88 -1.27 -17.73
C ALA A 113 2.00 -0.21 -17.84
N PRO A 114 1.90 0.75 -18.78
CA PRO A 114 2.94 1.76 -18.99
C PRO A 114 3.21 2.63 -17.77
N GLU A 115 2.24 2.79 -16.87
CA GLU A 115 2.37 3.55 -15.63
C GLU A 115 3.33 2.94 -14.61
N LYS A 116 3.68 1.64 -14.76
CA LYS A 116 4.56 0.90 -13.84
C LYS A 116 6.03 0.88 -14.28
N CYS A 117 6.37 1.51 -15.40
CA CYS A 117 7.72 1.43 -15.97
C CYS A 117 8.75 2.36 -15.31
N ASP A 118 8.28 3.47 -14.73
CA ASP A 118 9.13 4.56 -14.23
C ASP A 118 9.59 4.23 -12.81
N VAL A 119 10.77 3.62 -12.76
CA VAL A 119 11.43 3.16 -11.53
C VAL A 119 12.51 4.13 -11.07
N GLY A 120 12.83 5.14 -11.90
CA GLY A 120 13.95 6.07 -11.72
C GLY A 120 13.58 7.41 -11.10
N GLY A 121 12.30 7.77 -11.07
CA GLY A 121 11.84 9.11 -10.70
C GLY A 121 12.08 10.16 -11.79
N SER A 122 12.46 9.71 -12.98
CA SER A 122 12.42 10.46 -14.23
C SER A 122 10.98 10.67 -14.68
N ALA A 123 10.71 11.55 -15.63
CA ALA A 123 9.35 11.68 -16.16
C ALA A 123 9.10 10.62 -17.23
N GLY A 124 8.45 9.50 -16.86
CA GLY A 124 8.01 8.46 -17.77
C GLY A 124 9.08 7.42 -18.13
N CYS A 125 8.69 6.45 -18.97
CA CYS A 125 9.51 5.30 -19.35
C CYS A 125 10.73 5.70 -20.20
N ASP A 126 11.94 5.60 -19.66
CA ASP A 126 13.17 5.89 -20.42
C ASP A 126 14.30 4.86 -20.22
N LEU A 127 15.49 5.19 -20.75
CA LEU A 127 16.65 4.30 -20.67
C LEU A 127 17.20 4.19 -19.23
N GLU A 128 17.00 5.21 -18.39
CA GLU A 128 17.37 5.17 -16.97
C GLU A 128 16.62 4.04 -16.26
N ASP A 129 15.32 3.93 -16.51
CA ASP A 129 14.46 2.88 -15.94
C ASP A 129 14.93 1.48 -16.31
N VAL A 130 15.26 1.29 -17.59
CA VAL A 130 15.81 0.03 -18.08
C VAL A 130 17.10 -0.36 -17.35
N VAL A 131 17.98 0.61 -17.10
CA VAL A 131 19.25 0.36 -16.41
C VAL A 131 19.02 0.06 -14.94
N ARG A 132 18.14 0.81 -14.26
CA ARG A 132 17.79 0.57 -12.85
C ARG A 132 17.12 -0.78 -12.64
N LEU A 133 16.14 -1.11 -13.48
CA LEU A 133 15.44 -2.40 -13.43
C LEU A 133 16.40 -3.57 -13.57
N ARG A 134 17.30 -3.52 -14.57
CA ARG A 134 18.34 -4.57 -14.74
C ARG A 134 19.28 -4.69 -13.55
N ARG A 135 19.67 -3.58 -12.93
CA ARG A 135 20.54 -3.59 -11.75
C ARG A 135 19.81 -4.19 -10.55
N ALA A 136 18.55 -3.84 -10.33
CA ALA A 136 17.73 -4.41 -9.27
C ALA A 136 17.57 -5.92 -9.40
N LEU A 137 17.27 -6.43 -10.61
CA LEU A 137 17.21 -7.88 -10.88
C LEU A 137 18.54 -8.60 -10.65
N ALA A 138 19.67 -7.90 -10.81
CA ALA A 138 20.99 -8.42 -10.53
C ALA A 138 21.41 -8.26 -9.05
N GLY A 139 20.53 -7.75 -8.18
CA GLY A 139 20.85 -7.44 -6.77
C GLY A 139 21.87 -6.31 -6.61
N GLN A 140 21.99 -5.43 -7.61
CA GLN A 140 22.95 -4.33 -7.65
C GLN A 140 22.29 -3.00 -7.30
N ALA A 141 22.97 -2.19 -6.46
CA ALA A 141 22.53 -0.84 -6.14
C ALA A 141 22.82 0.17 -7.28
N PRO A 142 22.05 1.26 -7.39
CA PRO A 142 20.79 1.52 -6.68
C PRO A 142 19.68 0.59 -7.18
N GLY A 143 18.81 0.15 -6.26
CA GLY A 143 17.62 -0.63 -6.62
C GLY A 143 16.55 0.23 -7.30
N ILE A 144 15.39 -0.35 -7.52
CA ILE A 144 14.20 0.36 -8.00
C ILE A 144 13.32 0.81 -6.83
N ALA A 145 12.46 1.80 -7.07
CA ALA A 145 11.34 2.04 -6.18
C ALA A 145 10.38 0.85 -6.28
N HIS A 146 9.82 0.45 -5.14
CA HIS A 146 8.81 -0.60 -5.04
C HIS A 146 7.42 -0.10 -5.48
N VAL A 147 7.20 1.21 -5.38
CA VAL A 147 5.96 1.89 -5.75
C VAL A 147 6.31 3.05 -6.68
N CYS A 148 5.66 3.14 -7.85
CA CYS A 148 5.94 4.17 -8.84
C CYS A 148 5.34 5.52 -8.41
N ALA A 149 5.85 6.63 -8.95
CA ALA A 149 5.41 7.98 -8.57
C ALA A 149 3.90 8.24 -8.78
N VAL A 150 3.29 7.53 -9.73
CA VAL A 150 1.84 7.54 -9.99
C VAL A 150 1.02 6.99 -8.81
N PHE A 151 1.63 6.15 -7.96
CA PHE A 151 1.02 5.51 -6.80
C PHE A 151 1.58 6.08 -5.48
N LEU A 152 2.02 7.35 -5.50
CA LEU A 152 2.35 8.08 -4.27
C LEU A 152 1.26 9.13 -4.00
N PRO A 153 0.84 9.32 -2.73
CA PRO A 153 -0.17 10.31 -2.35
C PRO A 153 0.32 11.78 -2.47
#